data_AF-A0A377TYB9-F1
#
_entry.id   AF-A0A377TYB9-F1
#
_cell.length_a   1.000
_cell.length_b   1.000
_cell.length_c   1.000
_cell.angle_alpha   90.00
_cell.angle_beta   90.00
_cell.angle_gamma   90.00
#
_symmetry.space_group_name_H-M   'P 1'
#
loop_
_entity.id
_entity.type
_entity.pdbx_description
1 polymer ?
#
loop_
_entity_poly.entity_id
_entity_poly.type
_entity_poly.pdbx_seq_one_letter_code
_entity_poly.pdbx_strand_id
1 'polypeptide(L)' 'MQALLVREKVEAARRAMLLYSTAAQLELWDDVTVELRFWLPAGSFATSVVRELINTTGDYANIAE' A
#
# COMPACT_ATOMS: atom_id res chain seq x y z
N MET A 1 12.77 3.30 -22.57
CA MET A 1 12.75 2.68 -21.24
C MET A 1 13.93 1.73 -21.00
N GLN A 2 14.26 0.81 -21.92
CA GLN A 2 15.41 -0.11 -21.76
C GLN A 2 16.78 0.57 -21.57
N ALA A 3 17.02 1.74 -22.19
CA ALA A 3 18.31 2.44 -22.11
C ALA A 3 18.75 2.79 -20.67
N LEU A 4 17.81 3.13 -19.78
CA LEU A 4 18.13 3.46 -18.37
C LEU A 4 18.50 2.21 -17.57
N LEU A 5 17.79 1.09 -17.77
CA LEU A 5 18.10 -0.17 -17.07
C LEU A 5 19.52 -0.65 -17.38
N VAL A 6 19.95 -0.56 -18.66
CA VAL A 6 21.30 -0.95 -19.08
C VAL A 6 22.35 0.01 -18.53
N ARG A 7 22.14 1.33 -18.62
CA ARG A 7 23.09 2.33 -18.13
C ARG A 7 23.31 2.21 -16.63
N GLU A 8 22.24 2.05 -15.86
CA GLU A 8 22.27 1.99 -14.40
C GLU A 8 22.52 0.57 -13.87
N LYS A 9 22.74 -0.42 -14.75
CA LYS A 9 22.98 -1.83 -14.41
C LYS A 9 21.90 -2.42 -13.51
N VAL A 10 20.64 -2.05 -13.75
CA VAL A 10 19.48 -2.56 -13.01
C VAL A 10 18.81 -3.66 -13.83
N GLU A 11 18.70 -4.85 -13.25
CA GLU A 11 17.99 -5.96 -13.88
C GLU A 11 16.48 -5.67 -13.99
N ALA A 12 15.88 -6.09 -15.09
CA ALA A 12 14.44 -6.00 -15.25
C ALA A 12 13.74 -7.00 -14.32
N ALA A 13 12.68 -6.56 -13.65
CA ALA A 13 11.87 -7.39 -12.76
C ALA A 13 10.38 -7.29 -13.10
N ARG A 14 9.59 -8.22 -12.53
CA ARG A 14 8.13 -8.23 -12.61
C ARG A 14 7.54 -7.87 -11.25
N ARG A 15 6.41 -7.16 -11.26
CA ARG A 15 5.63 -6.81 -10.08
C ARG A 15 4.15 -6.95 -10.39
N ALA A 16 3.38 -7.46 -9.43
CA ALA A 16 1.93 -7.51 -9.56
C ALA A 16 1.37 -6.08 -9.63
N MET A 17 0.45 -5.84 -10.56
CA MET A 17 -0.19 -4.53 -10.74
C MET A 17 -1.37 -4.33 -9.77
N LEU A 18 -2.08 -5.41 -9.44
CA LEU A 18 -3.13 -5.40 -8.42
C LEU A 18 -2.58 -5.99 -7.13
N LEU A 19 -2.95 -5.38 -6.00
CA LEU A 19 -2.66 -5.85 -4.66
C LEU A 19 -3.94 -6.36 -4.01
N TYR A 20 -3.99 -7.65 -3.70
CA TYR A 20 -5.08 -8.25 -2.94
C TYR A 20 -4.65 -8.40 -1.48
N SER A 21 -5.30 -7.66 -0.59
CA SER A 21 -5.15 -7.89 0.85
C SER A 21 -5.87 -9.18 1.24
N THR A 22 -5.30 -9.89 2.21
CA THR A 22 -5.87 -11.17 2.69
C THR A 22 -6.25 -11.05 4.17
N ALA A 23 -7.21 -11.87 4.59
CA ALA A 23 -7.75 -11.85 5.96
C ALA A 23 -8.18 -10.44 6.42
N ALA A 24 -8.77 -9.66 5.50
CA ALA A 24 -9.22 -8.30 5.80
C ALA A 24 -10.37 -8.33 6.82
N GLN A 25 -10.21 -7.58 7.91
CA GLN A 25 -11.21 -7.40 8.96
C GLN A 25 -11.37 -5.91 9.21
N LEU A 26 -12.62 -5.45 9.23
CA LEU A 26 -12.98 -4.07 9.51
C LEU A 26 -13.91 -4.06 10.73
N GLU A 27 -13.53 -3.29 11.75
CA GLU A 27 -14.28 -3.12 12.98
C GLU A 27 -14.53 -1.64 13.22
N LEU A 28 -15.79 -1.23 13.20
CA LEU A 28 -16.18 0.13 13.53
C LEU A 28 -16.23 0.25 15.05
N TRP A 29 -15.47 1.19 15.61
CA TRP A 29 -15.49 1.47 17.03
C TRP A 29 -16.52 2.54 17.38
N ASP A 30 -16.63 3.55 16.52
CA ASP A 30 -17.61 4.63 16.59
C ASP A 30 -17.85 5.22 15.18
N ASP A 31 -18.62 6.31 15.11
CA ASP A 31 -19.02 6.94 13.84
C ASP A 31 -17.83 7.51 13.04
N VAL A 32 -16.66 7.69 13.65
CA VAL A 32 -15.47 8.32 13.02
C VAL A 32 -14.20 7.49 13.14
N THR A 33 -14.24 6.33 13.80
CA THR A 33 -13.07 5.50 14.09
C THR A 33 -13.30 4.05 13.67
N VAL A 34 -12.32 3.50 12.94
CA VAL A 34 -12.31 2.13 12.46
C VAL A 34 -10.96 1.47 12.71
N GLU A 35 -10.98 0.21 13.11
CA GLU A 35 -9.82 -0.66 13.09
C GLU A 35 -9.86 -1.55 11.84
N LEU A 36 -8.78 -1.50 11.06
CA LEU A 36 -8.64 -2.30 9.84
C LEU A 36 -7.39 -3.18 9.95
N ARG A 37 -7.60 -4.50 9.93
CA ARG A 37 -6.55 -5.51 9.97
C ARG A 37 -6.50 -6.26 8.64
N PHE A 38 -5.31 -6.42 8.07
CA PHE A 38 -5.09 -7.23 6.87
C PHE A 38 -3.63 -7.65 6.75
N TRP A 39 -3.38 -8.68 5.97
CA TRP A 39 -2.03 -9.10 5.60
C TRP A 39 -1.70 -8.68 4.16
N LEU A 40 -0.45 -8.24 3.94
CA LEU A 40 0.12 -7.93 2.63
C LEU A 40 1.43 -8.71 2.40
N PRO A 41 1.73 -9.09 1.15
CA PRO A 41 3.02 -9.68 0.82
C PRO A 41 4.16 -8.67 0.97
N ALA A 42 5.37 -9.18 1.19
CA ALA A 42 6.57 -8.35 1.29
C ALA A 42 6.73 -7.43 0.07
N GLY A 43 7.12 -6.18 0.33
CA GLY A 43 7.28 -5.17 -0.71
C GLY A 43 5.96 -4.51 -1.16
N SER A 44 4.83 -4.81 -0.54
CA SER A 44 3.58 -4.03 -0.63
C SER A 44 3.44 -3.07 0.54
N PHE A 45 2.56 -2.06 0.40
CA PHE A 45 2.42 -0.97 1.38
C PHE A 45 0.97 -0.85 1.85
N ALA A 46 0.76 -0.77 3.16
CA ALA A 46 -0.56 -0.56 3.77
C ALA A 46 -1.23 0.72 3.27
N THR A 47 -0.44 1.76 2.98
CA THR A 47 -0.91 3.03 2.43
C THR A 47 -1.61 2.88 1.09
N SER A 48 -1.23 1.91 0.25
CA SER A 48 -1.94 1.65 -1.00
C SER A 48 -3.36 1.15 -0.77
N VAL A 49 -3.62 0.46 0.35
CA VAL A 49 -4.97 0.04 0.74
C VAL A 49 -5.74 1.23 1.33
N VAL A 50 -5.14 1.95 2.28
CA VAL A 50 -5.78 3.11 2.96
C VAL A 50 -6.18 4.20 1.96
N ARG A 51 -5.35 4.43 0.94
CA ARG A 51 -5.60 5.41 -0.13
C ARG A 51 -6.89 5.14 -0.90
N GLU A 52 -7.32 3.90 -1.01
CA GLU A 52 -8.56 3.53 -1.70
C GLU A 52 -9.80 3.65 -0.80
N LEU A 53 -9.61 3.82 0.51
CA LEU A 53 -10.69 3.93 1.50
C LEU A 53 -11.05 5.37 1.84
N ILE A 54 -10.06 6.27 1.90
CA ILE A 54 -10.27 7.66 2.31
C ILE A 54 -9.51 8.64 1.42
N ASN A 55 -10.12 9.80 1.20
CA ASN A 55 -9.46 10.93 0.56
C ASN A 55 -8.66 11.70 1.62
N THR A 56 -7.34 11.53 1.64
CA THR A 56 -6.46 12.32 2.52
C THR A 56 -6.02 13.60 1.82
N THR A 57 -6.39 14.77 2.35
CA THR A 57 -5.86 16.08 1.91
C THR A 57 -4.75 16.54 2.87
N GLY A 58 -3.48 16.38 2.48
CA GLY A 58 -2.33 16.93 3.23
C GLY A 58 -1.32 15.89 3.77
N ASP A 59 -0.17 16.40 4.20
CA ASP A 59 1.08 15.69 4.54
C ASP A 59 1.05 15.05 5.96
N TYR A 60 -0.02 14.33 6.27
CA TYR A 60 -0.10 13.56 7.50
C TYR A 60 -0.30 12.09 7.16
N ALA A 61 0.78 11.35 7.32
CA ALA A 61 0.67 10.13 8.06
C ALA A 61 2.01 9.85 8.76
N ASN A 62 1.98 9.78 10.08
CA ASN A 62 2.90 8.91 10.79
C ASN A 62 2.39 7.48 10.53
N ILE A 63 2.69 6.96 9.33
CA ILE A 63 2.27 5.64 8.79
C ILE A 63 3.27 4.53 9.13
N ALA A 64 4.23 4.82 10.00
CA ALA A 64 5.25 3.89 10.42
C ALA A 64 5.44 3.98 11.94
N GLU A 65 4.76 3.10 12.66
CA GLU A 65 5.33 2.42 13.82
C GLU A 65 4.89 0.95 13.78
#